data_AF-A0A413Q9A4-F1
#
_entry.id   AF-A0A413Q9A4-F1
#
_cell.length_a   1.000
_cell.length_b   1.000
_cell.length_c   1.000
_cell.angle_alpha   90.00
_cell.angle_beta   90.00
_cell.angle_gamma   90.00
#
_symmetry.space_group_name_H-M   'P 1'
#
loop_
_entity.id
_entity.type
_entity.pdbx_description
1 polymer ?
#
loop_
_entity_poly.entity_id
_entity_poly.type
_entity_poly.pdbx_seq_one_letter_code
_entity_poly.pdbx_strand_id
1 'polypeptide(L)' 'MVNMESQNAELIKEGLPQSERFAKLHKMARTQMQILLKNRTKEKLKMSIPICSKGQLSNKNTVTFLSKIMTAFF' A
#
# COMPACT_ATOMS: atom_id res chain seq x y z
N MET A 1 9.16 14.26 7.40
CA MET A 1 9.29 12.81 7.68
C MET A 1 10.61 12.64 8.41
N VAL A 2 10.60 12.14 9.64
CA VAL A 2 11.81 12.06 10.47
C VAL A 2 12.62 10.85 10.05
N ASN A 3 13.92 11.02 9.79
CA ASN A 3 14.84 9.91 9.52
C ASN A 3 15.13 9.17 10.84
N MET A 4 15.00 7.84 10.80
CA MET A 4 15.17 6.96 11.96
C MET A 4 16.64 6.90 12.41
N GLU A 5 17.57 6.95 11.47
CA GLU A 5 19.00 6.91 11.75
C GLU A 5 19.46 8.16 12.48
N SER A 6 19.06 9.34 11.98
CA SER A 6 19.37 10.61 12.66
C SER A 6 18.74 10.68 14.05
N GLN A 7 17.50 10.18 14.21
CA GLN A 7 16.88 10.13 15.53
C GLN A 7 17.63 9.18 16.48
N ASN A 8 18.09 8.03 15.99
CA ASN A 8 18.88 7.11 16.82
C ASN A 8 20.20 7.76 17.27
N ALA A 9 20.85 8.53 16.40
CA ALA A 9 22.08 9.26 16.75
C ALA A 9 21.85 10.27 17.89
N GLU A 10 20.76 11.05 17.83
CA GLU A 10 20.41 11.97 18.92
C GLU A 10 20.08 11.22 20.22
N LEU A 11 19.32 10.12 20.15
CA LEU A 11 19.00 9.31 21.33
C LEU A 11 20.24 8.66 21.97
N ILE A 12 21.27 8.33 21.17
CA ILE A 12 22.57 7.87 21.68
C ILE A 12 23.31 9.03 22.37
N LYS A 13 23.30 10.22 21.77
CA LYS A 13 23.93 11.43 22.33
C LYS A 13 23.27 11.86 23.64
N GLU A 14 21.97 11.67 23.78
CA GLU A 14 21.20 11.88 25.02
C GLU A 14 21.50 10.81 26.10
N GLY A 15 22.27 9.76 25.75
CA GLY A 15 22.68 8.73 26.70
C GLY A 15 21.59 7.70 27.05
N LEU A 16 20.50 7.63 26.27
CA LEU A 16 19.45 6.66 26.56
C LEU A 16 19.96 5.22 26.39
N PRO A 17 19.55 4.28 27.26
CA PRO A 17 19.88 2.87 27.09
C PRO A 17 19.20 2.31 25.84
N GLN A 18 19.81 1.26 25.27
CA GLN A 18 19.39 0.69 23.97
C GLN A 18 17.92 0.29 23.94
N SER A 19 17.40 -0.30 25.02
CA SER A 19 16.00 -0.71 25.15
C SER A 19 15.04 0.46 24.96
N GLU A 20 15.33 1.60 25.56
CA GLU A 20 14.52 2.82 25.44
C GLU A 20 14.62 3.41 24.04
N ARG A 21 15.82 3.44 23.44
CA ARG A 21 15.99 3.90 22.05
C ARG A 21 15.14 3.06 21.10
N PHE A 22 15.18 1.74 21.24
CA PHE A 22 14.38 0.82 20.42
C PHE A 22 12.87 1.01 20.64
N ALA A 23 12.42 1.20 21.87
CA ALA A 23 11.02 1.48 22.15
C ALA A 23 10.54 2.76 21.43
N LYS A 24 11.35 3.83 21.48
CA LYS A 24 11.05 5.10 20.79
C LYS A 24 11.04 4.94 19.27
N LEU A 25 12.06 4.29 18.72
CA LEU A 25 12.17 4.05 17.28
C LEU A 25 11.03 3.15 16.77
N HIS A 26 10.66 2.10 17.51
CA HIS A 26 9.51 1.24 17.15
C HIS A 26 8.20 2.01 17.10
N LYS A 27 7.97 2.92 18.06
CA LYS A 27 6.79 3.79 18.08
C LYS A 27 6.75 4.70 16.84
N MET A 28 7.89 5.26 16.45
CA MET A 28 8.00 6.08 15.23
C MET A 28 7.72 5.27 13.97
N ALA A 29 8.32 4.09 13.82
CA ALA A 29 8.09 3.20 12.68
C ALA A 29 6.60 2.80 12.56
N ARG A 30 5.94 2.45 13.67
CA ARG A 30 4.50 2.15 13.70
C ARG A 30 3.67 3.35 13.24
N THR A 31 4.00 4.54 13.72
CA THR A 31 3.30 5.78 13.34
C THR A 31 3.44 6.05 11.85
N GLN A 32 4.66 5.94 11.30
CA GLN A 32 4.92 6.11 9.87
C GLN A 32 4.13 5.09 9.04
N MET A 33 4.12 3.82 9.44
CA MET A 33 3.35 2.77 8.77
C MET A 33 1.84 3.05 8.80
N GLN A 34 1.30 3.48 9.93
CA GLN A 34 -0.11 3.84 10.05
C GLN A 34 -0.50 5.00 9.12
N ILE A 35 0.39 5.99 8.96
CA ILE A 35 0.18 7.10 8.02
C ILE A 35 0.16 6.58 6.58
N LEU A 36 1.11 5.72 6.20
CA LEU A 36 1.14 5.11 4.87
C LEU A 36 -0.13 4.31 4.57
N LEU A 37 -0.59 3.49 5.53
CA LEU A 37 -1.83 2.73 5.40
C LEU A 37 -3.05 3.65 5.24
N LYS A 38 -3.16 4.69 6.07
CA LYS A 38 -4.25 5.68 5.97
C LYS A 38 -4.23 6.39 4.61
N ASN A 39 -3.05 6.77 4.12
CA ASN A 39 -2.91 7.46 2.84
C ASN A 39 -3.24 6.54 1.66
N ARG A 40 -2.83 5.26 1.70
CA ARG A 40 -3.22 4.26 0.71
C ARG A 40 -4.74 4.09 0.64
N THR A 41 -5.42 4.09 1.78
CA THR A 41 -6.89 4.02 1.82
C THR A 41 -7.54 5.28 1.24
N LYS A 42 -6.96 6.47 1.48
CA LYS A 42 -7.43 7.73 0.90
C LYS A 42 -7.24 7.80 -0.63
N GLU A 43 -6.14 7.27 -1.16
CA GLU A 43 -5.94 7.18 -2.61
C GLU A 43 -6.89 6.18 -3.27
N LYS A 44 -7.15 5.03 -2.62
CA LYS A 44 -8.18 4.09 -3.09
C LYS A 44 -9.59 4.72 -3.11
N LEU A 45 -9.90 5.62 -2.18
CA LEU A 45 -11.16 6.38 -2.18
C LEU A 45 -11.22 7.49 -3.24
N LYS A 46 -10.09 7.98 -3.75
CA LYS A 46 -10.06 8.89 -4.91
C LYS A 46 -10.24 8.14 -6.24
N MET A 47 -9.88 6.86 -6.28
CA MET A 47 -10.06 5.98 -7.44
C MET A 47 -11.43 5.29 -7.48
N SER A 48 -12.30 5.48 -6.48
CA SER A 48 -13.72 5.15 -6.61
C SER A 48 -14.45 6.25 -7.39
N ILE A 49 -14.10 6.37 -8.66
CA ILE A 49 -15.04 6.81 -9.70
C ILE A 49 -16.16 5.76 -9.72
N PRO A 50 -17.45 6.12 -9.82
CA PRO A 50 -18.55 5.16 -9.80
C PRO A 50 -18.37 4.20 -10.97
N ILE A 51 -17.93 2.98 -10.69
CA ILE A 51 -18.04 1.91 -11.67
C ILE A 51 -19.51 1.55 -11.73
N CYS A 52 -20.19 2.25 -12.64
CA CYS A 52 -21.30 1.78 -13.44
C CYS A 52 -22.08 0.63 -12.81
N SER A 53 -23.21 1.00 -12.20
CA SER A 53 -24.34 0.11 -11.98
C SER A 53 -24.59 -0.69 -13.26
N LYS A 54 -24.33 -2.01 -13.19
CA LYS A 54 -24.87 -3.09 -14.03
C LYS A 54 -25.33 -2.70 -15.45
N GLY A 55 -24.57 -3.10 -16.46
CA GLY A 55 -25.12 -3.14 -17.83
C GLY A 55 -24.10 -3.37 -18.94
N GLN A 56 -24.10 -4.60 -19.45
CA GLN A 56 -23.73 -4.98 -20.82
C GLN A 56 -22.27 -4.80 -21.30
N LEU A 57 -21.57 -5.93 -21.43
CA LEU A 57 -20.48 -6.12 -22.40
C LEU A 57 -20.58 -7.54 -22.97
N SER A 58 -21.48 -7.73 -23.93
CA SER A 58 -21.47 -8.89 -24.83
C SER A 58 -21.14 -8.40 -26.23
N ASN A 59 -19.85 -8.30 -26.54
CA ASN A 59 -19.41 -8.23 -27.92
C ASN A 59 -19.03 -9.65 -28.39
N LYS A 60 -19.74 -10.17 -29.39
CA LYS A 60 -19.56 -11.54 -29.91
C LYS A 60 -18.15 -11.79 -30.46
N ASN A 61 -17.45 -10.72 -30.87
CA ASN A 61 -16.12 -10.82 -31.46
C ASN A 61 -15.04 -11.08 -30.40
N THR A 62 -15.17 -10.52 -29.19
CA THR A 62 -14.22 -10.76 -28.09
C THR A 62 -14.38 -12.15 -27.48
N VAL A 63 -15.61 -12.67 -27.40
CA VAL A 63 -15.86 -14.04 -26.92
C VAL A 63 -15.25 -15.08 -27.87
N THR A 64 -15.32 -14.83 -29.18
CA THR A 64 -14.76 -15.74 -30.19
C THR A 64 -13.21 -15.76 -30.16
N PHE A 65 -12.57 -14.62 -29.90
CA PHE A 65 -11.12 -14.54 -29.78
C PHE A 65 -10.59 -15.30 -28.55
N LEU A 66 -11.25 -15.14 -27.40
CA LEU A 66 -10.86 -15.85 -26.18
C LEU A 66 -11.11 -17.36 -26.27
N SER A 67 -12.20 -17.77 -26.92
CA SER A 67 -12.46 -19.19 -27.21
C SER A 67 -11.34 -19.81 -28.05
N LYS A 68 -10.89 -19.16 -29.13
CA LYS A 68 -9.82 -19.67 -29.99
C LYS A 68 -8.48 -19.80 -29.26
N ILE A 69 -8.16 -18.89 -28.34
CA ILE A 69 -6.95 -18.99 -27.52
C ILE A 69 -7.03 -20.20 -26.59
N MET A 70 -8.16 -20.38 -25.89
CA MET A 70 -8.28 -21.50 -24.94
C MET A 70 -8.19 -22.87 -25.62
N THR A 71 -8.72 -23.02 -26.83
CA THR A 71 -8.61 -24.29 -27.60
C THR A 71 -7.20 -24.53 -28.18
N ALA A 72 -6.34 -23.52 -28.23
CA ALA A 72 -4.97 -23.69 -28.73
C ALA A 72 -3.99 -24.17 -27.65
N PHE A 73 -4.37 -24.10 -26.37
CA PHE A 73 -3.51 -24.44 -25.23
C PHE A 73 -4.00 -25.67 -24.43
N PHE A 74 -5.03 -26.38 -24.93
CA PHE A 74 -5.52 -27.65 -24.39
C PHE A 74 -5.80 -28.65 -25.51
#